data_AF-A0A7S4II20-F1
#
_entry.id   AF-A0A7S4II20-F1
#
_cell.length_a   1.000
_cell.length_b   1.000
_cell.length_c   1.000
_cell.angle_alpha   90.00
_cell.angle_beta   90.00
_cell.angle_gamma   90.00
#
_symmetry.space_group_name_H-M   'P 1'
#
loop_
_entity.id
_entity.type
_entity.pdbx_description
1 polymer ?
#
loop_
_entity_poly.entity_id
_entity_poly.type
_entity_poly.pdbx_seq_one_letter_code
_entity_poly.pdbx_strand_id
1 'polypeptide(L)'
;GAAAFLRRGRPPVPLPAMLGLPWRSAAAPPPPPTTVYDFLRDASELRDQMIGVLLSLLLLGVLDILFCRRFRARWMALHTIANIVVVATTIFDVMNAADNPILSCVGKGQSDVPTNMIVALHLYHLLLFDCGFDDVLHHVIFVGLIGGLGVFFDVNFPVKNLIAFFMCGLPGGLDYLMLTLVKQELMSPLTEKAWNSRINVWIRSPGLLLCAFCVYQAARHGPADSACALHPGIAGAVALLCVGNGQYYMQRVTGNTYRKVQRFSS
;
A
#
# COMPACT_ATOMS: atom_id res chain seq x y z
N GLY A 1 -15.56 48.66 26.10
CA GLY A 1 -16.54 48.05 25.18
C GLY A 1 -15.83 47.17 24.17
N ALA A 2 -15.62 45.90 24.50
CA ALA A 2 -15.03 44.89 23.61
C ALA A 2 -15.40 43.47 24.09
N ALA A 3 -16.70 43.19 24.19
CA ALA A 3 -17.23 41.87 24.53
C ALA A 3 -18.60 41.67 23.87
N ALA A 4 -18.63 41.50 22.54
CA ALA A 4 -19.85 41.19 21.80
C ALA A 4 -19.57 40.56 20.42
N PHE A 5 -18.65 39.58 20.34
CA PHE A 5 -18.42 38.85 19.09
C PHE A 5 -18.36 37.34 19.32
N LEU A 6 -19.40 36.79 19.93
CA LEU A 6 -19.68 35.35 19.90
C LEU A 6 -21.19 35.13 19.80
N ARG A 7 -21.56 34.11 19.01
CA ARG A 7 -22.91 33.58 18.75
C ARG A 7 -23.61 34.08 17.47
N ARG A 8 -23.13 33.62 16.33
CA ARG A 8 -24.02 33.10 15.27
C ARG A 8 -23.59 31.67 14.97
N GLY A 9 -24.18 30.72 15.70
CA GLY A 9 -24.09 29.31 15.35
C GLY A 9 -24.78 29.13 14.01
N ARG A 10 -24.02 28.75 12.98
CA ARG A 10 -24.62 28.21 11.76
C ARG A 10 -25.31 26.90 12.14
N PRO A 11 -26.54 26.64 11.66
CA PRO A 11 -27.15 25.33 11.82
C PRO A 11 -26.25 24.28 11.16
N PRO A 12 -26.18 23.06 11.71
CA PRO A 12 -25.44 21.96 11.11
C PRO A 12 -25.94 21.75 9.68
N VAL A 13 -25.02 21.75 8.73
CA VAL A 13 -25.31 21.34 7.35
C VAL A 13 -25.65 19.85 7.41
N PRO A 14 -26.84 19.42 6.95
CA PRO A 14 -27.16 17.99 6.88
C PRO A 14 -26.15 17.32 5.95
N LEU A 15 -25.41 16.35 6.50
CA LEU A 15 -24.56 15.46 5.71
C LEU A 15 -25.42 14.81 4.62
N PRO A 16 -25.01 14.84 3.35
CA PRO A 16 -25.72 14.11 2.30
C PRO A 16 -25.76 12.63 2.68
N ALA A 17 -26.96 12.06 2.66
CA ALA A 17 -27.19 10.64 2.79
C ALA A 17 -26.48 9.91 1.64
N MET A 18 -25.19 9.65 1.79
CA MET A 18 -24.44 8.78 0.91
C MET A 18 -25.00 7.38 1.07
N LEU A 19 -25.75 6.95 0.05
CA LEU A 19 -25.99 5.58 -0.36
C LEU A 19 -26.20 4.60 0.81
N GLY A 20 -27.46 4.48 1.23
CA GLY A 20 -27.93 3.48 2.19
C GLY A 20 -27.81 2.04 1.67
N LEU A 21 -26.58 1.57 1.50
CA LEU A 21 -26.29 0.15 1.56
C LEU A 21 -26.54 -0.27 3.02
N PRO A 22 -27.44 -1.23 3.27
CA PRO A 22 -27.70 -1.69 4.63
C PRO A 22 -26.39 -2.22 5.21
N TRP A 23 -25.88 -1.54 6.24
CA TRP A 23 -24.81 -2.03 7.09
C TRP A 23 -25.23 -3.40 7.60
N ARG A 24 -24.59 -4.46 7.07
CA ARG A 24 -24.83 -5.83 7.54
C ARG A 24 -24.45 -5.82 9.02
N SER A 25 -25.43 -6.06 9.89
CA SER A 25 -25.21 -6.28 11.31
C SER A 25 -24.06 -7.27 11.47
N ALA A 26 -22.97 -6.82 12.11
CA ALA A 26 -21.80 -7.64 12.35
C ALA A 26 -22.24 -8.96 13.00
N ALA A 27 -22.13 -10.06 12.27
CA ALA A 27 -22.34 -11.37 12.84
C ALA A 27 -21.34 -11.56 13.99
N ALA A 28 -21.75 -12.25 15.04
CA ALA A 28 -20.86 -12.59 16.14
C ALA A 28 -19.57 -13.23 15.60
N PRO A 29 -18.39 -12.91 16.17
CA PRO A 29 -17.15 -13.47 15.69
C PRO A 29 -17.16 -14.99 15.74
N PRO A 30 -16.63 -15.65 14.71
CA PRO A 30 -16.46 -17.09 14.76
C PRO A 30 -15.52 -17.47 15.92
N PRO A 31 -15.74 -18.61 16.57
CA PRO A 31 -14.81 -19.14 17.58
C PRO A 31 -13.42 -19.38 16.97
N PRO A 32 -12.36 -19.40 17.80
CA PRO A 32 -11.00 -19.68 17.33
C PRO A 32 -10.95 -21.03 16.59
N PRO A 33 -10.06 -21.15 15.59
CA PRO A 33 -10.02 -22.31 14.72
C PRO A 33 -9.64 -23.55 15.55
N THR A 34 -10.59 -24.46 15.71
CA THR A 34 -10.45 -25.66 16.53
C THR A 34 -10.69 -26.94 15.73
N THR A 35 -10.97 -26.80 14.43
CA THR A 35 -11.50 -27.88 13.62
C THR A 35 -10.72 -28.05 12.32
N VAL A 36 -10.78 -29.26 11.75
CA VAL A 36 -10.29 -29.57 10.39
C VAL A 36 -10.90 -28.63 9.34
N TYR A 37 -12.10 -28.11 9.59
CA TYR A 37 -12.78 -27.15 8.73
C TYR A 37 -12.02 -25.82 8.63
N ASP A 38 -11.44 -25.34 9.72
CA ASP A 38 -10.65 -24.10 9.73
C ASP A 38 -9.34 -24.28 8.95
N PHE A 39 -8.67 -25.41 9.12
CA PHE A 39 -7.48 -25.75 8.33
C PHE A 39 -7.77 -25.88 6.81
N LEU A 40 -8.88 -26.53 6.44
CA LEU A 40 -9.28 -26.67 5.04
C LEU A 40 -9.70 -25.32 4.43
N ARG A 41 -10.32 -24.45 5.22
CA ARG A 41 -10.65 -23.07 4.82
C ARG A 41 -9.38 -22.29 4.53
N ASP A 42 -8.40 -22.32 5.44
CA ASP A 42 -7.10 -21.65 5.26
C ASP A 42 -6.38 -22.17 4.00
N ALA A 43 -6.43 -23.48 3.73
CA ALA A 43 -5.84 -24.07 2.52
C ALA A 43 -6.53 -23.60 1.23
N SER A 44 -7.85 -23.42 1.25
CA SER A 44 -8.60 -22.91 0.09
C SER A 44 -8.32 -21.44 -0.20
N GLU A 45 -8.24 -20.62 0.85
CA GLU A 45 -7.93 -19.19 0.73
C GLU A 45 -6.49 -19.00 0.23
N LEU A 46 -5.53 -19.75 0.78
CA LEU A 46 -4.14 -19.75 0.30
C LEU A 46 -4.05 -20.17 -1.17
N ARG A 47 -4.77 -21.22 -1.57
CA ARG A 47 -4.83 -21.66 -2.97
C ARG A 47 -5.33 -20.53 -3.88
N ASP A 48 -6.38 -19.82 -3.47
CA ASP A 48 -6.97 -18.75 -4.27
C ASP A 48 -6.01 -17.55 -4.38
N GLN A 49 -5.26 -17.21 -3.32
CA GLN A 49 -4.15 -16.24 -3.41
C GLN A 49 -3.07 -16.68 -4.38
N MET A 50 -2.63 -17.95 -4.31
CA MET A 50 -1.62 -18.49 -5.23
C MET A 50 -2.09 -18.41 -6.69
N ILE A 51 -3.35 -18.75 -6.96
CA ILE A 51 -3.95 -18.58 -8.29
C ILE A 51 -3.92 -17.09 -8.67
N GLY A 52 -4.30 -16.19 -7.78
CA GLY A 52 -4.27 -14.74 -8.02
C GLY A 52 -2.88 -14.21 -8.37
N VAL A 53 -1.83 -14.65 -7.66
CA VAL A 53 -0.43 -14.32 -7.96
C VAL A 53 -0.02 -14.85 -9.34
N LEU A 54 -0.35 -16.11 -9.66
CA LEU A 54 -0.02 -16.72 -10.95
C LEU A 54 -0.73 -16.01 -12.11
N LEU A 55 -2.00 -15.65 -11.94
CA LEU A 55 -2.74 -14.87 -12.94
C LEU A 55 -2.14 -13.46 -13.12
N SER A 56 -1.71 -12.83 -12.03
CA SER A 56 -1.03 -11.53 -12.08
C SER A 56 0.33 -11.63 -12.77
N LEU A 57 1.11 -12.70 -12.53
CA LEU A 57 2.36 -12.99 -13.24
C LEU A 57 2.14 -13.18 -14.74
N LEU A 58 1.11 -13.95 -15.12
CA LEU A 58 0.75 -14.16 -16.51
C LEU A 58 0.37 -12.83 -17.18
N LEU A 59 -0.46 -12.01 -16.51
CA LEU A 59 -0.85 -10.69 -16.99
C LEU A 59 0.36 -9.78 -17.20
N LEU A 60 1.30 -9.75 -16.25
CA LEU A 60 2.54 -8.99 -16.38
C LEU A 60 3.37 -9.47 -17.57
N GLY A 61 3.51 -10.79 -17.78
CA GLY A 61 4.20 -11.35 -18.93
C GLY A 61 3.56 -10.96 -20.27
N VAL A 62 2.22 -11.00 -20.35
CA VAL A 62 1.47 -10.58 -21.54
C VAL A 62 1.67 -9.08 -21.82
N LEU A 63 1.50 -8.23 -20.81
CA LEU A 63 1.74 -6.78 -20.92
C LEU A 63 3.18 -6.49 -21.32
N ASP A 64 4.13 -7.23 -20.77
CA ASP A 64 5.53 -7.02 -21.08
C ASP A 64 5.84 -7.34 -22.54
N ILE A 65 5.40 -8.51 -23.02
CA ILE A 65 5.62 -8.96 -24.40
C ILE A 65 4.90 -8.06 -25.41
N LEU A 66 3.63 -7.76 -25.19
CA LEU A 66 2.79 -7.04 -26.15
C LEU A 66 2.97 -5.52 -26.08
N PHE A 67 3.32 -4.98 -24.91
CA PHE A 67 3.33 -3.54 -24.66
C PHE A 67 4.71 -3.02 -24.23
N CYS A 68 5.30 -3.53 -23.15
CA CYS A 68 6.46 -2.86 -22.53
C CYS A 68 7.79 -3.02 -23.30
N ARG A 69 7.95 -4.08 -24.11
CA ARG A 69 9.17 -4.31 -24.91
C ARG A 69 9.55 -3.19 -25.86
N ARG A 70 8.61 -2.32 -26.23
CA ARG A 70 8.87 -1.16 -27.10
C ARG A 70 9.49 0.04 -26.39
N PHE A 71 9.50 0.04 -25.05
CA PHE A 71 10.13 1.11 -24.28
C PHE A 71 11.57 0.75 -23.92
N ARG A 72 12.49 1.71 -24.11
CA ARG A 72 13.86 1.63 -23.56
C ARG A 72 13.89 1.33 -22.05
N ALA A 73 12.88 1.81 -21.31
CA ALA A 73 12.68 1.53 -19.89
C ALA A 73 11.56 0.51 -19.66
N ARG A 74 11.70 -0.65 -20.30
CA ARG A 74 10.74 -1.77 -20.26
C ARG A 74 10.26 -2.09 -18.83
N TRP A 75 11.20 -2.27 -17.90
CA TRP A 75 10.88 -2.58 -16.50
C TRP A 75 10.05 -1.48 -15.83
N MET A 76 10.51 -0.23 -15.93
CA MET A 76 9.83 0.90 -15.30
C MET A 76 8.41 1.09 -15.88
N ALA A 77 8.23 0.90 -17.18
CA ALA A 77 6.92 0.98 -17.81
C ALA A 77 5.97 -0.12 -17.30
N LEU A 78 6.46 -1.36 -17.17
CA LEU A 78 5.69 -2.47 -16.62
C LEU A 78 5.29 -2.20 -15.17
N HIS A 79 6.23 -1.69 -14.36
CA HIS A 79 5.99 -1.34 -12.96
C HIS A 79 4.95 -0.21 -12.81
N THR A 80 4.95 0.79 -13.70
CA THR A 80 3.91 1.82 -13.74
C THR A 80 2.53 1.22 -13.97
N ILE A 81 2.38 0.30 -14.93
CA ILE A 81 1.09 -0.32 -15.24
C ILE A 81 0.58 -1.12 -14.04
N ALA A 82 1.44 -1.94 -13.42
CA ALA A 82 1.10 -2.70 -12.23
C ALA A 82 0.63 -1.81 -11.08
N ASN A 83 1.34 -0.70 -10.84
CA ASN A 83 0.98 0.26 -9.79
C ASN A 83 -0.35 0.97 -10.08
N ILE A 84 -0.69 1.25 -11.34
CA ILE A 84 -2.01 1.78 -11.73
C ILE A 84 -3.11 0.78 -11.39
N VAL A 85 -2.90 -0.51 -11.66
CA VAL A 85 -3.86 -1.57 -11.28
C VAL A 85 -4.05 -1.59 -9.75
N VAL A 86 -2.96 -1.52 -8.98
CA VAL A 86 -3.01 -1.43 -7.51
C VAL A 86 -3.85 -0.22 -7.08
N VAL A 87 -3.57 0.98 -7.61
CA VAL A 87 -4.33 2.20 -7.28
C VAL A 87 -5.82 2.04 -7.58
N ALA A 88 -6.16 1.56 -8.78
CA ALA A 88 -7.54 1.41 -9.22
C ALA A 88 -8.33 0.42 -8.35
N THR A 89 -7.67 -0.63 -7.87
CA THR A 89 -8.29 -1.69 -7.07
C THR A 89 -8.26 -1.45 -5.56
N THR A 90 -7.58 -0.40 -5.09
CA THR A 90 -7.50 -0.04 -3.66
C THR A 90 -8.21 1.26 -3.28
N ILE A 91 -8.59 2.11 -4.24
CA ILE A 91 -9.04 3.48 -3.92
C ILE A 91 -10.25 3.55 -2.97
N PHE A 92 -11.22 2.65 -3.11
CA PHE A 92 -12.38 2.60 -2.21
C PHE A 92 -12.00 2.14 -0.80
N ASP A 93 -11.08 1.19 -0.69
CA ASP A 93 -10.57 0.70 0.59
C ASP A 93 -9.73 1.74 1.32
N VAL A 94 -8.96 2.54 0.57
CA VAL A 94 -8.24 3.69 1.10
C VAL A 94 -9.20 4.65 1.79
N MET A 95 -10.32 4.99 1.13
CA MET A 95 -11.34 5.87 1.71
C MET A 95 -11.98 5.23 2.95
N ASN A 96 -12.38 3.96 2.85
CA ASN A 96 -12.99 3.23 3.98
C ASN A 96 -12.06 3.14 5.21
N ALA A 97 -10.78 2.85 4.99
CA ALA A 97 -9.79 2.74 6.07
C ALA A 97 -9.47 4.10 6.71
N ALA A 98 -9.46 5.18 5.92
CA ALA A 98 -9.24 6.53 6.40
C ALA A 98 -10.45 7.09 7.17
N ASP A 99 -11.67 6.83 6.69
CA ASP A 99 -12.90 7.29 7.32
C ASP A 99 -13.21 6.55 8.63
N ASN A 100 -12.86 5.26 8.71
CA ASN A 100 -13.06 4.45 9.91
C ASN A 100 -11.80 3.65 10.30
N PRO A 101 -10.80 4.30 10.89
CA PRO A 101 -9.53 3.66 11.25
C PRO A 101 -9.70 2.53 12.27
N ILE A 102 -10.72 2.59 13.13
CA ILE A 102 -11.00 1.58 14.16
C ILE A 102 -11.47 0.26 13.53
N LEU A 103 -12.27 0.34 12.46
CA LEU A 103 -12.77 -0.84 11.73
C LEU A 103 -11.90 -1.23 10.53
N SER A 104 -10.73 -0.60 10.36
CA SER A 104 -9.87 -0.81 9.19
C SER A 104 -9.24 -2.20 9.11
N CYS A 105 -9.25 -2.97 10.21
CA CYS A 105 -8.86 -4.39 10.28
C CYS A 105 -10.05 -5.34 10.48
N VAL A 106 -11.27 -4.91 10.13
CA VAL A 106 -12.51 -5.67 10.26
C VAL A 106 -13.14 -5.90 8.89
N GLY A 107 -13.76 -7.06 8.73
CA GLY A 107 -14.50 -7.45 7.52
C GLY A 107 -13.67 -8.30 6.56
N LYS A 108 -14.34 -9.20 5.84
CA LYS A 108 -13.74 -9.97 4.74
C LYS A 108 -14.38 -9.53 3.43
N GLY A 109 -13.62 -9.61 2.33
CA GLY A 109 -14.14 -9.38 0.98
C GLY A 109 -13.58 -8.17 0.25
N GLN A 110 -12.54 -7.51 0.77
CA GLN A 110 -11.79 -6.54 -0.04
C GLN A 110 -10.96 -7.24 -1.13
N SER A 111 -10.63 -6.49 -2.18
CA SER A 111 -9.92 -7.05 -3.33
C SER A 111 -8.51 -7.49 -2.95
N ASP A 112 -8.13 -8.69 -3.41
CA ASP A 112 -6.76 -9.22 -3.31
C ASP A 112 -5.89 -8.92 -4.51
N VAL A 113 -6.47 -8.37 -5.56
CA VAL A 113 -5.74 -7.94 -6.75
C VAL A 113 -4.52 -7.05 -6.40
N PRO A 114 -4.59 -6.10 -5.45
CA PRO A 114 -3.45 -5.29 -5.06
C PRO A 114 -2.28 -6.12 -4.54
N THR A 115 -2.52 -7.01 -3.57
CA THR A 115 -1.50 -7.86 -2.96
C THR A 115 -0.92 -8.83 -3.98
N ASN A 116 -1.78 -9.48 -4.76
CA ASN A 116 -1.38 -10.44 -5.78
C ASN A 116 -0.54 -9.78 -6.88
N MET A 117 -0.94 -8.59 -7.32
CA MET A 117 -0.19 -7.80 -8.31
C MET A 117 1.17 -7.36 -7.77
N ILE A 118 1.26 -6.89 -6.52
CA ILE A 118 2.53 -6.48 -5.91
C ILE A 118 3.48 -7.67 -5.79
N VAL A 119 3.02 -8.81 -5.26
CA VAL A 119 3.85 -10.02 -5.12
C VAL A 119 4.30 -10.52 -6.49
N ALA A 120 3.37 -10.62 -7.45
CA ALA A 120 3.69 -11.02 -8.81
C ALA A 120 4.72 -10.10 -9.48
N LEU A 121 4.57 -8.78 -9.32
CA LEU A 121 5.48 -7.80 -9.91
C LEU A 121 6.92 -7.98 -9.42
N HIS A 122 7.10 -8.18 -8.12
CA HIS A 122 8.43 -8.34 -7.53
C HIS A 122 9.03 -9.73 -7.84
N LEU A 123 8.21 -10.78 -7.91
CA LEU A 123 8.66 -12.08 -8.41
C LEU A 123 9.10 -11.98 -9.88
N TYR A 124 8.33 -11.29 -10.72
CA TYR A 124 8.67 -11.06 -12.12
C TYR A 124 9.99 -10.29 -12.26
N HIS A 125 10.22 -9.27 -11.41
CA HIS A 125 11.48 -8.53 -11.34
C HIS A 125 12.66 -9.47 -11.09
N LEU A 126 12.60 -10.23 -10.00
CA LEU A 126 13.67 -11.12 -9.56
C LEU A 126 13.99 -12.23 -10.58
N LEU A 127 12.98 -12.68 -11.34
CA LEU A 127 13.15 -13.76 -12.30
C LEU A 127 13.71 -13.31 -13.65
N LEU A 128 13.44 -12.07 -14.08
CA LEU A 128 13.65 -11.65 -15.47
C LEU A 128 14.48 -10.38 -15.65
N PHE A 129 14.84 -9.69 -14.57
CA PHE A 129 15.66 -8.48 -14.61
C PHE A 129 16.78 -8.56 -13.59
N ASP A 130 17.88 -7.87 -13.89
CA ASP A 130 19.03 -7.82 -12.98
C ASP A 130 18.68 -7.04 -11.72
N CYS A 131 18.89 -7.66 -10.56
CA CYS A 131 18.69 -7.05 -9.25
C CYS A 131 20.04 -6.85 -8.55
N GLY A 132 20.29 -5.63 -8.08
CA GLY A 132 21.40 -5.38 -7.18
C GLY A 132 21.15 -5.99 -5.79
N PHE A 133 22.18 -6.03 -4.96
CA PHE A 133 22.05 -6.50 -3.58
C PHE A 133 21.01 -5.70 -2.77
N ASP A 134 21.03 -4.37 -2.91
CA ASP A 134 20.03 -3.48 -2.29
C ASP A 134 18.60 -3.86 -2.70
N ASP A 135 18.42 -4.21 -3.97
CA ASP A 135 17.12 -4.64 -4.50
C ASP A 135 16.73 -5.98 -3.89
N VAL A 136 17.60 -6.98 -3.89
CA VAL A 136 17.31 -8.29 -3.28
C VAL A 136 16.94 -8.15 -1.81
N LEU A 137 17.68 -7.35 -1.03
CA LEU A 137 17.37 -7.12 0.37
C LEU A 137 15.99 -6.48 0.55
N HIS A 138 15.66 -5.47 -0.27
CA HIS A 138 14.32 -4.88 -0.30
C HIS A 138 13.24 -5.92 -0.61
N HIS A 139 13.47 -6.80 -1.58
CA HIS A 139 12.50 -7.83 -1.95
C HIS A 139 12.32 -8.85 -0.83
N VAL A 140 13.39 -9.32 -0.20
CA VAL A 140 13.29 -10.27 0.92
C VAL A 140 12.54 -9.65 2.10
N ILE A 141 12.88 -8.42 2.49
CA ILE A 141 12.27 -7.76 3.64
C ILE A 141 10.83 -7.35 3.33
N PHE A 142 10.56 -6.63 2.24
CA PHE A 142 9.23 -6.05 2.01
C PHE A 142 8.30 -7.01 1.28
N VAL A 143 8.77 -7.78 0.30
CA VAL A 143 7.93 -8.74 -0.43
C VAL A 143 7.85 -10.06 0.31
N GLY A 144 8.99 -10.57 0.80
CA GLY A 144 9.03 -11.82 1.55
C GLY A 144 8.32 -11.73 2.90
N LEU A 145 8.60 -10.69 3.70
CA LEU A 145 7.94 -10.52 4.99
C LEU A 145 6.56 -9.88 4.85
N ILE A 146 6.43 -8.65 4.36
CA ILE A 146 5.11 -7.97 4.34
C ILE A 146 4.18 -8.60 3.29
N GLY A 147 4.68 -8.83 2.08
CA GLY A 147 3.91 -9.51 1.03
C GLY A 147 3.54 -10.95 1.44
N GLY A 148 4.49 -11.69 2.00
CA GLY A 148 4.24 -13.02 2.55
C GLY A 148 3.19 -13.01 3.65
N LEU A 149 3.30 -12.11 4.63
CA LEU A 149 2.28 -11.94 5.67
C LEU A 149 0.91 -11.61 5.07
N GLY A 150 0.85 -10.76 4.03
CA GLY A 150 -0.40 -10.42 3.34
C GLY A 150 -1.03 -11.55 2.52
N VAL A 151 -0.25 -12.58 2.17
CA VAL A 151 -0.71 -13.77 1.44
C VAL A 151 -1.07 -14.91 2.40
N PHE A 152 -0.28 -15.09 3.47
CA PHE A 152 -0.44 -16.21 4.42
C PHE A 152 -1.40 -15.91 5.57
N PHE A 153 -1.60 -14.64 5.92
CA PHE A 153 -2.64 -14.25 6.86
C PHE A 153 -3.83 -13.73 6.05
N ASP A 154 -5.01 -14.32 6.24
CA ASP A 154 -6.26 -13.87 5.63
C ASP A 154 -6.64 -12.49 6.18
N VAL A 155 -6.03 -11.47 5.59
CA VAL A 155 -6.11 -10.08 6.03
C VAL A 155 -6.72 -9.17 4.99
N ASN A 156 -7.82 -9.62 4.38
CA ASN A 156 -8.56 -8.90 3.34
C ASN A 156 -9.38 -7.73 3.89
N PHE A 157 -8.70 -6.87 4.64
CA PHE A 157 -9.22 -5.71 5.33
C PHE A 157 -8.85 -4.41 4.58
N PRO A 158 -9.62 -3.33 4.77
CA PRO A 158 -9.33 -2.03 4.17
C PRO A 158 -7.89 -1.53 4.42
N VAL A 159 -7.33 -1.76 5.61
CA VAL A 159 -5.98 -1.28 5.94
C VAL A 159 -4.88 -1.94 5.09
N LYS A 160 -5.07 -3.19 4.64
CA LYS A 160 -4.12 -3.86 3.74
C LYS A 160 -4.01 -3.11 2.42
N ASN A 161 -5.16 -2.72 1.87
CA ASN A 161 -5.25 -2.00 0.61
C ASN A 161 -4.83 -0.54 0.74
N LEU A 162 -5.03 0.07 1.91
CA LEU A 162 -4.43 1.37 2.27
C LEU A 162 -2.89 1.31 2.24
N ILE A 163 -2.30 0.26 2.84
CA ILE A 163 -0.84 0.04 2.80
C ILE A 163 -0.37 -0.17 1.37
N ALA A 164 -1.03 -1.05 0.60
CA ALA A 164 -0.68 -1.32 -0.80
C ALA A 164 -0.71 -0.03 -1.65
N PHE A 165 -1.71 0.83 -1.45
CA PHE A 165 -1.83 2.10 -2.16
C PHE A 165 -0.66 3.05 -1.90
N PHE A 166 -0.29 3.27 -0.64
CA PHE A 166 0.78 4.22 -0.29
C PHE A 166 2.18 3.64 -0.43
N MET A 167 2.36 2.32 -0.23
CA MET A 167 3.66 1.67 -0.32
C MET A 167 4.08 1.38 -1.76
N CYS A 168 3.16 0.90 -2.59
CA CYS A 168 3.48 0.44 -3.95
C CYS A 168 2.64 1.14 -5.02
N GLY A 169 1.38 1.45 -4.73
CA GLY A 169 0.42 2.04 -5.67
C GLY A 169 0.78 3.45 -6.14
N LEU A 170 0.15 4.49 -5.57
CA LEU A 170 0.20 5.83 -6.15
C LEU A 170 1.62 6.44 -6.15
N PRO A 171 2.35 6.47 -5.02
CA PRO A 171 3.69 7.07 -5.01
C PRO A 171 4.65 6.32 -5.94
N GLY A 172 4.62 4.99 -5.91
CA GLY A 172 5.45 4.16 -6.77
C GLY A 172 5.08 4.30 -8.25
N GLY A 173 3.79 4.35 -8.58
CA GLY A 173 3.31 4.50 -9.96
C GLY A 173 3.79 5.79 -10.61
N LEU A 174 3.73 6.90 -9.86
CA LEU A 174 4.25 8.19 -10.30
C LEU A 174 5.77 8.18 -10.47
N ASP A 175 6.51 7.59 -9.52
CA ASP A 175 7.97 7.45 -9.61
C ASP A 175 8.39 6.69 -10.88
N TYR A 176 7.89 5.46 -11.05
CA TYR A 176 8.21 4.63 -12.22
C TYR A 176 7.76 5.24 -13.55
N LEU A 177 6.66 6.01 -13.55
CA LEU A 177 6.23 6.75 -14.73
C LEU A 177 7.27 7.80 -15.11
N MET A 178 7.72 8.61 -14.13
CA MET A 178 8.75 9.62 -14.38
C MET A 178 10.07 9.00 -14.81
N LEU A 179 10.50 7.89 -14.19
CA LEU A 179 11.69 7.14 -14.62
C LEU A 179 11.56 6.64 -16.06
N THR A 180 10.38 6.18 -16.45
CA THR A 180 10.08 5.81 -17.84
C THR A 180 10.23 7.01 -18.77
N LEU A 181 9.65 8.17 -18.41
CA LEU A 181 9.76 9.40 -19.19
C LEU A 181 11.20 9.89 -19.32
N VAL A 182 12.01 9.82 -18.26
CA VAL A 182 13.43 10.18 -18.30
C VAL A 182 14.18 9.30 -19.30
N LYS A 183 13.93 8.00 -19.31
CA LYS A 183 14.58 7.05 -20.23
C LYS A 183 14.07 7.14 -21.67
N GLN A 184 12.91 7.76 -21.88
CA GLN A 184 12.42 8.18 -23.20
C GLN A 184 12.86 9.60 -23.58
N GLU A 185 13.70 10.26 -22.78
CA GLU A 185 14.16 11.63 -23.03
C GLU A 185 13.02 12.69 -23.01
N LEU A 186 11.88 12.34 -22.42
CA LEU A 186 10.71 13.23 -22.27
C LEU A 186 10.71 14.03 -20.96
N MET A 187 11.62 13.71 -20.04
CA MET A 187 11.77 14.40 -18.76
C MET A 187 13.25 14.49 -18.38
N SER A 188 13.70 15.60 -17.82
CA SER A 188 15.07 15.71 -17.33
C SER A 188 15.26 14.90 -16.04
N PRO A 189 16.43 14.27 -15.81
CA PRO A 189 16.70 13.55 -14.56
C PRO A 189 16.60 14.44 -13.30
N LEU A 190 16.89 15.74 -13.44
CA LEU A 190 16.79 16.67 -12.31
C LEU A 190 15.32 16.95 -11.95
N THR A 191 14.46 17.08 -12.97
CA THR A 191 13.01 17.24 -12.79
C THR A 191 12.41 16.02 -12.11
N GLU A 192 12.77 14.82 -12.55
CA GLU A 192 12.33 13.56 -11.93
C GLU A 192 12.71 13.51 -10.45
N LYS A 193 13.99 13.70 -10.10
CA LYS A 193 14.45 13.69 -8.70
C LYS A 193 13.72 14.69 -7.82
N ALA A 194 13.47 15.89 -8.33
CA ALA A 194 12.76 16.93 -7.59
C ALA A 194 11.30 16.53 -7.31
N TRP A 195 10.60 15.94 -8.28
CA TRP A 195 9.24 15.44 -8.09
C TRP A 195 9.18 14.19 -7.21
N ASN A 196 10.11 13.25 -7.40
CA ASN A 196 10.22 12.05 -6.60
C ASN A 196 10.40 12.38 -5.11
N SER A 197 11.26 13.37 -4.81
CA SER A 197 11.44 13.88 -3.44
C SER A 197 10.14 14.45 -2.87
N ARG A 198 9.39 15.25 -3.64
CA ARG A 198 8.10 15.79 -3.19
C ARG A 198 7.06 14.70 -2.96
N ILE A 199 6.97 13.71 -3.85
CA ILE A 199 6.05 12.58 -3.72
C ILE A 199 6.36 11.80 -2.43
N ASN A 200 7.63 11.55 -2.13
CA ASN A 200 8.00 10.82 -0.92
C ASN A 200 7.72 11.62 0.35
N VAL A 201 8.03 12.93 0.35
CA VAL A 201 7.80 13.82 1.51
C VAL A 201 6.32 14.06 1.78
N TRP A 202 5.52 14.29 0.73
CA TRP A 202 4.13 14.76 0.88
C TRP A 202 3.08 13.67 0.71
N ILE A 203 3.41 12.54 0.08
CA ILE A 203 2.44 11.48 -0.20
C ILE A 203 2.85 10.16 0.48
N ARG A 204 4.02 9.60 0.14
CA ARG A 204 4.42 8.26 0.63
C ARG A 204 4.60 8.24 2.15
N SER A 205 5.44 9.13 2.69
CA SER A 205 5.76 9.15 4.12
C SER A 205 4.53 9.46 4.99
N PRO A 206 3.74 10.53 4.71
CA PRO A 206 2.50 10.79 5.45
C PRO A 206 1.46 9.69 5.29
N GLY A 207 1.33 9.11 4.09
CA GLY A 207 0.40 8.01 3.82
C GLY A 207 0.74 6.74 4.58
N LEU A 208 2.02 6.38 4.67
CA LEU A 208 2.45 5.23 5.47
C LEU A 208 2.39 5.48 6.99
N LEU A 209 2.52 6.74 7.42
CA LEU A 209 2.21 7.12 8.79
C LEU A 209 0.71 6.98 9.09
N LEU A 210 -0.17 7.37 8.17
CA LEU A 210 -1.61 7.13 8.28
C LEU A 210 -1.92 5.63 8.36
N CYS A 211 -1.24 4.79 7.56
CA CYS A 211 -1.39 3.33 7.65
C CYS A 211 -1.07 2.83 9.05
N ALA A 212 0.06 3.24 9.62
CA ALA A 212 0.46 2.87 10.98
C ALA A 212 -0.55 3.35 12.03
N PHE A 213 -1.11 4.54 11.86
CA PHE A 213 -2.18 5.05 12.71
C PHE A 213 -3.45 4.19 12.63
N CYS A 214 -3.92 3.84 11.43
CA CYS A 214 -5.09 2.97 11.26
C CYS A 214 -4.88 1.60 11.92
N VAL A 215 -3.70 0.98 11.71
CA VAL A 215 -3.34 -0.29 12.34
C VAL A 215 -3.36 -0.18 13.87
N TYR A 216 -2.79 0.89 14.43
CA TYR A 216 -2.81 1.15 15.88
C TYR A 216 -4.24 1.32 16.42
N GLN A 217 -5.06 2.14 15.75
CA GLN A 217 -6.44 2.37 16.18
C GLN A 217 -7.27 1.09 16.16
N ALA A 218 -7.15 0.29 15.10
CA ALA A 218 -7.83 -1.00 15.00
C ALA A 218 -7.32 -2.01 16.06
N ALA A 219 -6.01 -2.07 16.31
CA ALA A 219 -5.46 -2.96 17.33
C ALA A 219 -5.91 -2.59 18.75
N ARG A 220 -6.02 -1.29 19.06
CA ARG A 220 -6.29 -0.81 20.43
C ARG A 220 -7.79 -0.68 20.75
N HIS A 221 -8.56 -0.24 19.77
CA HIS A 221 -9.96 0.16 19.93
C HIS A 221 -10.92 -0.62 19.04
N GLY A 222 -10.41 -1.44 18.12
CA GLY A 222 -11.22 -2.27 17.27
C GLY A 222 -11.95 -3.38 18.04
N PRO A 223 -12.94 -4.02 17.41
CA PRO A 223 -13.54 -5.25 17.92
C PRO A 223 -12.48 -6.29 18.28
N ALA A 224 -12.75 -7.08 19.33
CA ALA A 224 -11.81 -8.07 19.87
C ALA A 224 -11.44 -9.18 18.85
N ASP A 225 -12.29 -9.37 17.85
CA ASP A 225 -12.14 -10.31 16.74
C ASP A 225 -11.49 -9.69 15.49
N SER A 226 -11.17 -8.40 15.49
CA SER A 226 -10.40 -7.79 14.41
C SER A 226 -8.98 -8.38 14.36
N ALA A 227 -8.41 -8.57 13.18
CA ALA A 227 -7.10 -9.21 13.07
C ALA A 227 -5.98 -8.43 13.79
N CYS A 228 -6.08 -7.10 13.77
CA CYS A 228 -5.13 -6.24 14.46
C CYS A 228 -5.24 -6.35 15.99
N ALA A 229 -6.45 -6.55 16.53
CA ALA A 229 -6.66 -6.78 17.97
C ALA A 229 -6.29 -8.21 18.39
N LEU A 230 -6.54 -9.20 17.53
CA LEU A 230 -6.22 -10.60 17.76
C LEU A 230 -4.70 -10.87 17.74
N HIS A 231 -3.96 -10.13 16.89
CA HIS A 231 -2.53 -10.28 16.70
C HIS A 231 -1.76 -8.96 16.89
N PRO A 232 -1.74 -8.38 18.10
CA PRO A 232 -1.19 -7.05 18.35
C PRO A 232 0.33 -6.97 18.08
N GLY A 233 1.07 -8.07 18.24
CA GLY A 233 2.49 -8.15 17.89
C GLY A 233 2.74 -8.01 16.39
N ILE A 234 1.93 -8.69 15.56
CA ILE A 234 2.00 -8.58 14.09
C ILE A 234 1.56 -7.17 13.66
N ALA A 235 0.48 -6.65 14.23
CA ALA A 235 0.02 -5.29 13.98
C ALA A 235 1.11 -4.25 14.30
N GLY A 236 1.79 -4.38 15.44
CA GLY A 236 2.92 -3.54 15.82
C GLY A 236 4.09 -3.64 14.82
N ALA A 237 4.45 -4.85 14.38
CA ALA A 237 5.50 -5.05 13.39
C ALA A 237 5.14 -4.40 12.03
N VAL A 238 3.91 -4.58 11.56
CA VAL A 238 3.41 -3.96 10.31
C VAL A 238 3.43 -2.43 10.41
N ALA A 239 2.96 -1.86 11.53
CA ALA A 239 2.98 -0.41 11.76
C ALA A 239 4.42 0.14 11.74
N LEU A 240 5.36 -0.54 12.41
CA LEU A 240 6.78 -0.17 12.41
C LEU A 240 7.39 -0.26 11.01
N LEU A 241 7.06 -1.29 10.24
CA LEU A 241 7.53 -1.45 8.87
C LEU A 241 6.96 -0.36 7.94
N CYS A 242 5.70 0.06 8.13
CA CYS A 242 5.12 1.18 7.39
C CYS A 242 5.87 2.48 7.67
N VAL A 243 6.06 2.82 8.96
CA VAL A 243 6.80 4.03 9.35
C VAL A 243 8.24 3.96 8.86
N GLY A 244 8.93 2.85 9.12
CA GLY A 244 10.31 2.63 8.71
C GLY A 244 10.49 2.78 7.20
N ASN A 245 9.63 2.16 6.39
CA ASN A 245 9.66 2.29 4.94
C ASN A 245 9.44 3.74 4.50
N GLY A 246 8.39 4.40 5.02
CA GLY A 246 8.06 5.77 4.66
C GLY A 246 9.19 6.76 4.97
N GLN A 247 9.76 6.69 6.18
CA GLN A 247 10.84 7.59 6.59
C GLN A 247 12.15 7.28 5.87
N TYR A 248 12.50 6.00 5.70
CA TYR A 248 13.73 5.59 5.02
C TYR A 248 13.75 6.06 3.56
N TYR A 249 12.69 5.79 2.79
CA TYR A 249 12.62 6.19 1.38
C TYR A 249 12.55 7.70 1.22
N MET A 250 11.81 8.38 2.11
CA MET A 250 11.81 9.84 2.13
C MET A 250 13.23 10.39 2.30
N GLN A 251 13.98 9.92 3.30
CA GLN A 251 15.36 10.37 3.54
C GLN A 251 16.30 10.04 2.37
N ARG A 252 16.19 8.83 1.79
CA ARG A 252 17.05 8.41 0.67
C ARG A 252 16.80 9.27 -0.57
N VAL A 253 15.54 9.51 -0.91
CA VAL A 253 15.17 10.29 -2.10
C VAL A 253 15.47 11.78 -1.91
N THR A 254 15.17 12.37 -0.75
CA THR A 254 15.55 13.76 -0.48
C THR A 254 17.07 13.92 -0.49
N GLY A 255 17.80 12.96 0.07
CA GLY A 255 19.27 12.90 0.06
C GLY A 255 19.87 12.98 -1.35
N ASN A 256 19.22 12.36 -2.34
CA ASN A 256 19.64 12.40 -3.73
C ASN A 256 19.51 13.80 -4.37
N THR A 257 18.83 14.74 -3.73
CA THR A 257 18.69 16.13 -4.18
C THR A 257 19.68 17.08 -3.52
N TYR A 258 20.44 16.63 -2.51
CA TYR A 258 21.38 17.48 -1.79
C TYR A 258 22.55 17.89 -2.70
N ARG A 259 22.91 19.18 -2.66
CA ARG A 259 24.18 19.64 -3.25
C ARG A 259 25.33 19.06 -2.43
N LYS A 260 26.23 18.32 -3.07
CA LYS A 260 27.50 17.92 -2.44
C LYS A 260 28.33 19.17 -2.20
N VAL A 261 28.46 19.60 -0.95
CA VAL A 261 29.35 20.71 -0.58
C VAL A 261 30.73 20.10 -0.26
N GLN A 262 31.77 20.51 -0.98
CA GLN A 262 33.12 19.94 -0.82
C GLN A 262 33.86 20.41 0.43
N ARG A 263 33.47 21.53 1.03
CA ARG A 263 34.03 22.05 2.28
C ARG A 263 32.94 22.67 3.12
N PHE A 264 32.76 22.16 4.33
CA PHE A 264 32.03 22.87 5.39
C PHE A 264 33.01 23.88 6.00
N SER A 265 32.81 25.18 5.75
CA SER A 265 33.41 26.22 6.60
C SER A 265 32.50 26.37 7.81
N SER A 266 32.90 25.76 8.94
CA SER A 266 32.36 26.08 10.26
C SER A 266 32.94 27.40 10.76
#